data_AF-A0A956WPP3-F1
#
_entry.id   AF-A0A956WPP3-F1
#
_cell.length_a   1.000
_cell.length_b   1.000
_cell.length_c   1.000
_cell.angle_alpha   90.00
_cell.angle_beta   90.00
_cell.angle_gamma   90.00
#
_symmetry.space_group_name_H-M   'P 1'
#
loop_
_entity.id
_entity.type
_entity.pdbx_description
1 polymer ?
#
loop_
_entity_poly.entity_id
_entity_poly.type
_entity_poly.pdbx_seq_one_letter_code
_entity_poly.pdbx_strand_id
1 'polypeptide(L)'
;WPAWAESKLQVDRNIQTIGTNRKPWRDYVAALAVPTLLLTADPTRGAIVTPAMAEEAASLTDVLQVAAVADAGHNIRRENYPAYMRAVRAFLDQLR
;
A
#
# COMPACT_ATOMS: atom_id res chain seq x y z
N TRP A 1 10.09 17.92 12.41
CA TRP A 1 8.89 17.88 11.53
C TRP A 1 7.78 18.82 12.02
N PRO A 2 8.03 20.13 12.23
CA PRO A 2 7.04 21.01 12.88
C PRO A 2 5.78 21.18 12.02
N ALA A 3 5.94 21.39 10.71
CA ALA A 3 4.81 21.55 9.78
C ALA A 3 3.91 20.31 9.70
N TRP A 4 4.46 19.09 9.80
CA TRP A 4 3.65 17.87 9.82
C TRP A 4 2.78 17.79 11.08
N ALA A 5 3.35 18.08 12.24
CA ALA A 5 2.60 18.09 13.50
C ALA A 5 1.51 19.16 13.49
N GLU A 6 1.82 20.38 13.02
CA GLU A 6 0.85 21.48 12.88
C GLU A 6 -0.31 21.09 11.95
N SER A 7 -0.03 20.48 10.79
CA SER A 7 -1.08 20.04 9.85
C SER A 7 -2.09 19.07 10.47
N LYS A 8 -1.69 18.28 11.49
CA LYS A 8 -2.60 17.32 12.16
C LYS A 8 -3.62 18.03 13.04
N LEU A 9 -3.31 19.22 13.54
CA LEU A 9 -4.23 20.05 14.32
C LEU A 9 -5.22 20.80 13.41
N GLN A 10 -4.86 21.01 12.16
CA GLN A 10 -5.64 21.78 11.18
C GLN A 10 -6.62 20.92 10.35
N VAL A 11 -6.77 19.64 10.67
CA VAL A 11 -7.74 18.76 9.99
C VAL A 11 -9.16 19.19 10.36
N ASP A 12 -9.93 19.65 9.36
CA ASP A 12 -11.35 19.92 9.53
C ASP A 12 -12.09 18.63 9.96
N ARG A 13 -12.76 18.69 11.10
CA ARG A 13 -13.50 17.56 11.67
C ARG A 13 -14.72 17.17 10.83
N ASN A 14 -15.21 18.07 9.98
CA ASN A 14 -16.25 17.77 9.01
C ASN A 14 -15.81 16.72 7.97
N ILE A 15 -14.53 16.35 7.91
CA ILE A 15 -14.08 15.23 7.06
C ILE A 15 -14.87 13.94 7.33
N GLN A 16 -15.37 13.73 8.54
CA GLN A 16 -16.18 12.54 8.87
C GLN A 16 -17.58 12.55 8.25
N THR A 17 -18.10 13.73 7.86
CA THR A 17 -19.41 13.84 7.21
C THR A 17 -19.34 13.58 5.71
N ILE A 18 -18.12 13.49 5.14
CA ILE A 18 -17.93 13.11 3.76
C ILE A 18 -18.12 11.59 3.65
N GLY A 19 -19.30 11.19 3.18
CA GLY A 19 -19.57 9.79 2.86
C GLY A 19 -18.60 9.29 1.80
N THR A 20 -18.00 8.12 2.04
CA THR A 20 -17.16 7.47 1.04
C THR A 20 -17.97 6.39 0.32
N ASN A 21 -18.13 6.49 -0.99
CA ASN A 21 -18.65 5.37 -1.79
C ASN A 21 -17.53 4.34 -2.00
N ARG A 22 -17.19 3.62 -0.91
CA ARG A 22 -16.15 2.59 -0.91
C ARG A 22 -16.74 1.29 -1.44
N LYS A 23 -16.31 0.88 -2.63
CA LYS A 23 -16.50 -0.51 -3.05
C LYS A 23 -15.61 -1.44 -2.22
N PRO A 24 -15.96 -2.74 -2.13
CA PRO A 24 -15.00 -3.75 -1.67
C PRO A 24 -13.67 -3.61 -2.42
N TRP A 25 -12.55 -3.73 -1.71
CA TRP A 25 -11.21 -3.55 -2.31
C TRP A 25 -10.96 -4.51 -3.49
N ARG A 26 -11.57 -5.70 -3.44
CA ARG A 26 -11.48 -6.73 -4.49
C ARG A 26 -11.97 -6.22 -5.84
N ASP A 27 -13.05 -5.44 -5.85
CA ASP A 27 -13.62 -4.87 -7.07
C ASP A 27 -12.64 -3.88 -7.72
N TYR A 28 -11.86 -3.15 -6.91
CA TYR A 28 -10.82 -2.27 -7.44
C TYR A 28 -9.64 -3.06 -7.99
N VAL A 29 -9.22 -4.13 -7.31
CA VAL A 29 -8.09 -4.97 -7.77
C VAL A 29 -8.45 -5.70 -9.07
N ALA A 30 -9.65 -6.28 -9.15
CA ALA A 30 -10.13 -6.94 -10.37
C ALA A 30 -10.27 -5.99 -11.57
N ALA A 31 -10.46 -4.68 -11.32
CA ALA A 31 -10.57 -3.66 -12.36
C ALA A 31 -9.22 -3.04 -12.80
N LEU A 32 -8.09 -3.50 -12.24
CA LEU A 32 -6.77 -3.00 -12.64
C LEU A 32 -6.47 -3.38 -14.09
N ALA A 33 -6.12 -2.38 -14.90
CA ALA A 33 -5.81 -2.54 -16.33
C ALA A 33 -4.35 -2.20 -16.69
N VAL A 34 -3.54 -1.81 -15.71
CA VAL A 34 -2.14 -1.45 -15.90
C VAL A 34 -1.26 -2.22 -14.92
N PRO A 35 0.02 -2.49 -15.26
CA PRO A 35 0.95 -3.12 -14.33
C PRO A 35 0.96 -2.39 -12.99
N THR A 36 0.75 -3.14 -11.92
CA THR A 36 0.57 -2.59 -10.57
C THR A 36 1.43 -3.36 -9.57
N LEU A 37 2.07 -2.64 -8.65
CA LEU A 37 2.86 -3.22 -7.56
C LEU A 37 2.13 -3.05 -6.23
N LEU A 38 1.83 -4.17 -5.56
CA LEU A 38 1.40 -4.22 -4.17
C LEU A 38 2.60 -4.47 -3.25
N LEU A 39 2.95 -3.46 -2.45
CA LEU A 39 3.96 -3.58 -1.41
C LEU A 39 3.31 -3.99 -0.08
N THR A 40 3.76 -5.09 0.50
CA THR A 40 3.32 -5.58 1.81
C THR A 40 4.48 -5.62 2.80
N ALA A 41 4.18 -5.88 4.06
CA ALA A 41 5.13 -5.87 5.17
C ALA A 41 4.66 -6.83 6.27
N ASP A 42 5.37 -6.88 7.39
CA ASP A 42 5.11 -7.79 8.50
C ASP A 42 3.85 -7.38 9.31
N PRO A 43 2.79 -8.21 9.32
CA PRO A 43 1.59 -7.91 10.10
C PRO A 43 1.83 -7.87 11.61
N THR A 44 2.81 -8.61 12.13
CA THR A 44 3.18 -8.58 13.56
C THR A 44 3.78 -7.25 13.97
N ARG A 45 4.22 -6.44 13.01
CA ARG A 45 4.76 -5.09 13.17
C ARG A 45 3.75 -4.00 12.75
N GLY A 46 2.50 -4.37 12.51
CA GLY A 46 1.41 -3.44 12.19
C GLY A 46 1.14 -3.23 10.70
N ALA A 47 1.71 -4.03 9.80
CA ALA A 47 1.24 -4.04 8.42
C ALA A 47 -0.23 -4.51 8.36
N ILE A 48 -1.02 -3.90 7.48
CA ILE A 48 -2.47 -4.14 7.42
C ILE A 48 -2.88 -5.15 6.34
N VAL A 49 -1.95 -5.52 5.46
CA VAL A 49 -2.18 -6.52 4.40
C VAL A 49 -1.50 -7.80 4.82
N THR A 50 -2.28 -8.85 5.05
CA THR A 50 -1.76 -10.18 5.40
C THR A 50 -1.25 -10.92 4.16
N PRO A 51 -0.42 -11.97 4.32
CA PRO A 51 -0.03 -12.84 3.20
C PRO A 51 -1.24 -13.38 2.43
N ALA A 52 -2.27 -13.87 3.13
CA ALA A 52 -3.49 -14.37 2.51
C ALA A 52 -4.25 -13.31 1.70
N MET A 53 -4.30 -12.05 2.18
CA MET A 53 -4.90 -10.95 1.41
C MET A 53 -4.07 -10.60 0.16
N ALA A 54 -2.75 -10.70 0.24
CA ALA A 54 -1.86 -10.43 -0.88
C ALA A 54 -1.96 -11.53 -1.96
N GLU A 55 -2.03 -12.79 -1.54
CA GLU A 55 -2.30 -13.94 -2.42
C GLU A 55 -3.67 -13.81 -3.09
N GLU A 56 -4.70 -13.45 -2.32
CA GLU A 56 -6.03 -13.17 -2.87
C GLU A 56 -5.97 -12.04 -3.89
N ALA A 57 -5.31 -10.93 -3.59
CA ALA A 57 -5.17 -9.83 -4.54
C ALA A 57 -4.48 -10.26 -5.85
N ALA A 58 -3.42 -11.07 -5.76
CA ALA A 58 -2.71 -11.60 -6.93
C ALA A 58 -3.57 -12.57 -7.75
N SER A 59 -4.50 -13.29 -7.11
CA SER A 59 -5.42 -14.20 -7.82
C SER A 59 -6.53 -13.48 -8.61
N LEU A 60 -6.77 -12.20 -8.32
CA LEU A 60 -7.85 -11.43 -8.94
C LEU A 60 -7.45 -10.77 -10.27
N THR A 61 -6.15 -10.65 -10.56
CA THR A 61 -5.67 -10.02 -11.79
C THR A 61 -4.20 -10.36 -12.10
N ASP A 62 -3.90 -10.60 -13.37
CA ASP A 62 -2.55 -10.95 -13.83
C ASP A 62 -1.60 -9.74 -13.91
N VAL A 63 -2.12 -8.51 -13.82
CA VAL A 63 -1.29 -7.29 -13.88
C VAL A 63 -0.75 -6.85 -12.52
N LEU A 64 -1.08 -7.57 -11.44
CA LEU A 64 -0.63 -7.26 -10.09
C LEU A 64 0.61 -8.08 -9.71
N GLN A 65 1.67 -7.39 -9.30
CA GLN A 65 2.83 -8.01 -8.67
C GLN A 65 2.84 -7.70 -7.18
N VAL A 66 3.21 -8.68 -6.36
CA VAL A 66 3.32 -8.53 -4.90
C VAL A 66 4.79 -8.56 -4.49
N ALA A 67 5.21 -7.59 -3.67
CA ALA A 67 6.52 -7.58 -3.05
C ALA A 67 6.40 -7.35 -1.54
N ALA A 68 6.84 -8.34 -0.76
CA ALA A 68 6.89 -8.24 0.70
C ALA A 68 8.22 -7.62 1.15
N VAL A 69 8.14 -6.57 1.97
CA VAL A 69 9.29 -5.93 2.61
C VAL A 69 9.42 -6.44 4.04
N ALA A 70 10.43 -7.27 4.26
CA ALA A 70 10.78 -7.75 5.60
C ALA A 70 11.24 -6.60 6.51
N ASP A 71 11.18 -6.86 7.81
CA ASP A 71 11.63 -5.95 8.88
C ASP A 71 10.95 -4.57 8.88
N ALA A 72 9.73 -4.48 8.36
CA ALA A 72 8.90 -3.28 8.37
C ALA A 72 7.44 -3.61 8.72
N GLY A 73 6.75 -2.66 9.32
CA GLY A 73 5.32 -2.66 9.57
C GLY A 73 4.54 -1.76 8.61
N HIS A 74 3.63 -0.94 9.15
CA HIS A 74 2.75 -0.09 8.35
C HIS A 74 3.51 0.99 7.55
N ASN A 75 4.65 1.48 8.06
CA ASN A 75 5.36 2.61 7.47
C ASN A 75 6.59 2.15 6.69
N ILE A 76 6.40 1.22 5.75
CA ILE A 76 7.44 0.52 4.97
C ILE A 76 8.55 1.47 4.47
N ARG A 77 8.17 2.64 3.93
CA ARG A 77 9.10 3.64 3.39
C ARG A 77 10.05 4.24 4.43
N ARG A 78 9.63 4.33 5.70
CA ARG A 78 10.43 4.87 6.81
C ARG A 78 11.18 3.78 7.54
N GLU A 79 10.56 2.62 7.71
CA GLU A 79 11.10 1.51 8.49
C GLU A 79 12.17 0.74 7.71
N ASN A 80 12.00 0.56 6.40
CA ASN A 80 12.98 -0.10 5.55
C ASN A 80 13.06 0.55 4.16
N TYR A 81 13.53 1.80 4.15
CA TYR A 81 13.69 2.58 2.92
C TYR A 81 14.52 1.87 1.82
N PRO A 82 15.66 1.21 2.13
CA PRO A 82 16.44 0.53 1.09
C PRO A 82 15.66 -0.61 0.43
N ALA A 83 14.96 -1.46 1.20
CA ALA A 83 14.18 -2.55 0.63
C ALA A 83 12.97 -2.04 -0.17
N TYR A 84 12.27 -1.03 0.34
CA TYR A 84 11.20 -0.35 -0.38
C TYR A 84 11.68 0.16 -1.75
N MET A 85 12.80 0.89 -1.79
CA MET A 85 13.31 1.47 -3.04
C MET A 85 13.82 0.41 -4.01
N ARG A 86 14.40 -0.70 -3.52
CA ARG A 86 14.77 -1.84 -4.36
C ARG A 86 13.55 -2.44 -5.05
N ALA A 87 12.49 -2.73 -4.29
CA ALA A 87 11.26 -3.31 -4.84
C ALA A 87 10.62 -2.39 -5.89
N VAL A 88 10.51 -1.09 -5.59
CA VAL A 88 9.94 -0.11 -6.55
C VAL A 88 10.78 0.00 -7.81
N ARG A 89 12.11 0.10 -7.70
CA ARG A 89 13.00 0.20 -8.88
C ARG A 89 12.94 -1.06 -9.73
N ALA A 90 13.02 -2.24 -9.11
CA ALA A 90 12.94 -3.52 -9.82
C ALA A 90 11.64 -3.64 -10.62
N PHE A 91 10.50 -3.24 -10.03
CA PHE A 91 9.23 -3.22 -10.74
C PHE A 91 9.23 -2.23 -11.91
N LEU A 92 9.70 -0.99 -11.70
CA LEU A 92 9.74 0.02 -12.77
C LEU A 92 10.68 -0.36 -13.91
N ASP A 93 11.80 -1.03 -13.60
CA ASP A 93 12.77 -1.48 -14.61
C ASP A 93 12.18 -2.56 -15.52
N GLN A 94 11.22 -3.36 -15.05
CA GLN A 94 10.49 -4.34 -15.88
C GLN A 94 9.50 -3.71 -16.86
N LEU A 95 9.11 -2.45 -16.63
CA LEU A 95 8.14 -1.71 -17.45
C LEU A 95 8.81 -0.82 -18.49
N ARG A 96 10.15 -0.83 -18.54
CA ARG A 96 10.95 -0.05 -19.49
C ARG A 96 11.08 -0.73 -20.84
#